data_AF-A0AAQ5Z469-F1
#
_entry.id   AF-A0AAQ5Z469-F1
#
_cell.length_a   1.000
_cell.length_b   1.000
_cell.length_c   1.000
_cell.angle_alpha   90.00
_cell.angle_beta   90.00
_cell.angle_gamma   90.00
#
_symmetry.space_group_name_H-M   'P 1'
#
loop_
_entity.id
_entity.type
_entity.pdbx_description
1 polymer ?
#
loop_
_entity_poly.entity_id
_entity_poly.type
_entity_poly.pdbx_seq_one_letter_code
_entity_poly.pdbx_strand_id
1 'polypeptide(L)'
;PIEICCYKLITLTNCMWNCCHQLNHILKPAILHWSTTLICESVNQMNSCVCFHPFSAVVVPDGPSEKAGLGDELGSEEDLLYEEFRSSGHRFGHPGGGGGEQLAINELISDGSVVYAEALWDHVTMDDQELGFKAGDVIEVVDATNKEWWWGRIMDSEGWFPASFVRLRVNQDEPIDEYLAHPEEAQTGEEDPASLGLLLGPGLPCKEQMRTNVINEIMSTERDYIKHLKDICEGYIKQCRKRTDMFNEEQLRTIFGNIEDIYRFQRKFLKGLEKKFNKEQPHLSEIGCCFLEHQTDFQIYSEYCNNHPNACVQLSKLMKVNKYVFFFEACRLLQKMIDISLDGFLLTPVQKICKYPLQLAELLKYTNPQHRDYKDVEAALNAMKNVARLINERKRRLENIDKIAQWQSSIEDWEGEDVLSRSSDLIFSGELTKLSQPQAKSQQRMFFLFDHQMVYCKKDLLRRDMLYYKGRMDMDHMEVIDMEDGKEKDFNISVKNALKLRSLASDEVHLLCAKKPEQKQRWLRAFADERRQVQHDRETGFSLTEVQKKQAMRNACKSHPAGKPKVLTRPYYDFLLRQKHPSLPTALPQQQVFMLAEPKRKTSTFWHNIGRLTPFKK
;
A
#
# COMPACT_ATOMS: atom_id res chain seq x y z
N PRO A 1 -52.26 27.80 17.87
CA PRO A 1 -51.18 28.81 17.95
C PRO A 1 -49.82 28.35 17.39
N ILE A 2 -49.47 27.05 17.47
CA ILE A 2 -48.19 26.52 16.96
C ILE A 2 -48.24 26.19 15.46
N GLU A 3 -49.39 25.74 14.92
CA GLU A 3 -49.53 25.47 13.47
C GLU A 3 -49.57 26.73 12.58
N ILE A 4 -49.94 27.88 13.15
CA ILE A 4 -49.93 29.17 12.42
C ILE A 4 -48.49 29.72 12.27
N CYS A 5 -47.56 29.34 13.17
CA CYS A 5 -46.15 29.72 13.06
C CYS A 5 -45.41 28.93 11.96
N CYS A 6 -45.75 27.65 11.76
CA CYS A 6 -45.10 26.83 10.72
C CYS A 6 -45.50 27.27 9.30
N TYR A 7 -46.76 27.67 9.08
CA TYR A 7 -47.19 28.19 7.77
C TYR A 7 -46.59 29.57 7.44
N LYS A 8 -46.36 30.44 8.45
CA LYS A 8 -45.68 31.72 8.22
C LYS A 8 -44.18 31.57 7.94
N LEU A 9 -43.49 30.59 8.54
CA LEU A 9 -42.07 30.34 8.26
C LEU A 9 -41.82 29.77 6.86
N ILE A 10 -42.71 28.90 6.36
CA ILE A 10 -42.60 28.29 5.02
C ILE A 10 -42.89 29.34 3.92
N THR A 11 -43.78 30.30 4.19
CA THR A 11 -44.09 31.38 3.24
C THR A 11 -42.95 32.43 3.18
N LEU A 12 -42.30 32.71 4.30
CA LEU A 12 -41.12 33.62 4.37
C LEU A 12 -39.88 33.03 3.70
N THR A 13 -39.65 31.72 3.82
CA THR A 13 -38.50 31.05 3.18
C THR A 13 -38.66 30.94 1.66
N ASN A 14 -39.89 30.71 1.16
CA ASN A 14 -40.15 30.71 -0.29
C ASN A 14 -40.09 32.12 -0.93
N CYS A 15 -40.45 33.18 -0.19
CA CYS A 15 -40.27 34.56 -0.66
C CYS A 15 -38.79 34.96 -0.71
N MET A 16 -37.98 34.53 0.27
CA MET A 16 -36.54 34.76 0.27
C MET A 16 -35.80 33.99 -0.83
N TRP A 17 -36.23 32.76 -1.15
CA TRP A 17 -35.62 31.97 -2.23
C TRP A 17 -35.84 32.61 -3.60
N ASN A 18 -37.04 33.17 -3.85
CA ASN A 18 -37.33 33.86 -5.11
C ASN A 18 -36.67 35.25 -5.22
N CYS A 19 -36.42 35.96 -4.11
CA CYS A 19 -35.64 37.21 -4.12
C CYS A 19 -34.13 36.96 -4.31
N CYS A 20 -33.60 35.81 -3.89
CA CYS A 20 -32.17 35.52 -3.97
C CYS A 20 -31.67 35.20 -5.40
N HIS A 21 -32.57 34.84 -6.32
CA HIS A 21 -32.21 34.52 -7.71
C HIS A 21 -31.95 35.78 -8.58
N GLN A 22 -32.21 36.99 -8.06
CA GLN A 22 -32.09 38.25 -8.82
C GLN A 22 -30.98 39.21 -8.35
N LEU A 23 -30.20 38.87 -7.29
CA LEU A 23 -29.21 39.79 -6.71
C LEU A 23 -27.81 39.18 -6.55
N ASN A 24 -27.43 38.30 -7.48
CA ASN A 24 -26.21 37.51 -7.36
C ASN A 24 -24.92 38.22 -7.83
N HIS A 25 -24.79 39.54 -7.61
CA HIS A 25 -23.57 40.25 -8.06
C HIS A 25 -22.98 41.34 -7.16
N ILE A 26 -23.49 41.65 -5.95
CA ILE A 26 -22.96 42.81 -5.18
C ILE A 26 -22.65 42.58 -3.68
N LEU A 27 -23.00 41.47 -3.03
CA LEU A 27 -22.79 41.35 -1.56
C LEU A 27 -22.17 40.02 -1.12
N LYS A 28 -20.88 39.82 -1.42
CA LYS A 28 -20.05 38.74 -0.83
C LYS A 28 -19.25 39.10 0.46
N PRO A 29 -19.04 40.37 0.86
CA PRO A 29 -18.32 40.63 2.13
C PRO A 29 -19.20 40.70 3.40
N ALA A 30 -20.53 40.91 3.29
CA ALA A 30 -21.37 41.22 4.45
C ALA A 30 -21.97 39.99 5.18
N ILE A 31 -22.06 38.83 4.51
CA ILE A 31 -22.75 37.63 5.05
C ILE A 31 -21.86 36.83 6.03
N LEU A 32 -20.53 36.95 5.92
CA LEU A 32 -19.61 36.31 6.85
C LEU A 32 -19.59 36.96 8.25
N HIS A 33 -19.95 38.24 8.37
CA HIS A 33 -19.91 38.93 9.66
C HIS A 33 -21.20 38.73 10.50
N TRP A 34 -22.33 38.40 9.87
CA TRP A 34 -23.61 38.14 10.56
C TRP A 34 -23.77 36.67 10.99
N SER A 35 -23.12 35.75 10.29
CA SER A 35 -23.21 34.30 10.59
C SER A 35 -22.49 33.94 11.90
N THR A 36 -21.43 34.66 12.25
CA THR A 36 -20.63 34.42 13.48
C THR A 36 -21.32 34.96 14.73
N THR A 37 -22.14 36.01 14.63
CA THR A 37 -22.83 36.62 15.77
C THR A 37 -24.05 35.82 16.21
N LEU A 38 -24.82 35.25 15.28
CA LEU A 38 -26.01 34.43 15.59
C LEU A 38 -25.67 33.06 16.21
N ILE A 39 -24.48 32.51 15.91
CA ILE A 39 -24.02 31.24 16.50
C ILE A 39 -23.50 31.47 17.93
N CYS A 40 -22.85 32.61 18.22
CA CYS A 40 -22.43 32.97 19.57
C CYS A 40 -23.61 33.28 20.51
N GLU A 41 -24.69 33.89 20.02
CA GLU A 41 -25.89 34.17 20.86
C GLU A 41 -26.69 32.90 21.18
N SER A 42 -26.69 31.90 20.28
CA SER A 42 -27.40 30.64 20.49
C SER A 42 -26.75 29.72 21.54
N VAL A 43 -25.42 29.82 21.72
CA VAL A 43 -24.68 29.04 22.74
C VAL A 43 -24.80 29.69 24.13
N ASN A 44 -24.92 31.01 24.21
CA ASN A 44 -25.10 31.73 25.48
C ASN A 44 -26.53 31.62 26.05
N GLN A 45 -27.55 31.35 25.22
CA GLN A 45 -28.93 31.13 25.70
C GLN A 45 -29.19 29.71 26.25
N MET A 46 -28.36 28.71 25.94
CA MET A 46 -28.49 27.37 26.54
C MET A 46 -27.86 27.24 27.94
N ASN A 47 -26.95 28.15 28.31
CA ASN A 47 -26.29 28.14 29.64
C ASN A 47 -27.03 28.94 30.72
N SER A 48 -28.16 29.62 30.42
CA SER A 48 -28.92 30.41 31.40
C SER A 48 -30.18 29.74 31.95
N CYS A 49 -30.49 28.51 31.53
CA CYS A 49 -31.71 27.79 31.93
C CYS A 49 -31.44 26.56 32.80
N VAL A 50 -30.62 26.68 33.85
CA VAL A 50 -30.68 25.76 35.00
C VAL A 50 -30.35 26.55 36.27
N CYS A 51 -31.37 27.09 36.96
CA CYS A 51 -31.55 26.97 38.42
C CYS A 51 -32.67 27.90 38.95
N PHE A 52 -33.38 27.35 39.96
CA PHE A 52 -34.14 27.93 41.10
C PHE A 52 -35.56 27.33 41.20
N HIS A 53 -36.01 26.72 42.31
CA HIS A 53 -36.09 27.19 43.73
C HIS A 53 -36.65 26.04 44.66
N PRO A 54 -36.90 26.19 45.98
CA PRO A 54 -35.98 26.33 47.14
C PRO A 54 -36.39 25.44 48.37
N PHE A 55 -35.64 25.46 49.49
CA PHE A 55 -36.11 25.69 50.90
C PHE A 55 -35.06 25.35 51.99
N SER A 56 -34.91 26.28 52.95
CA SER A 56 -34.49 26.23 54.38
C SER A 56 -33.32 25.33 54.87
N ALA A 57 -32.51 25.67 55.87
CA ALA A 57 -32.23 26.85 56.69
C ALA A 57 -31.08 26.47 57.66
N VAL A 58 -30.54 27.49 58.35
CA VAL A 58 -29.76 27.49 59.62
C VAL A 58 -28.24 27.63 59.49
N VAL A 59 -27.77 28.66 60.21
CA VAL A 59 -26.41 29.19 60.43
C VAL A 59 -25.98 28.82 61.86
N VAL A 60 -24.67 28.61 62.09
CA VAL A 60 -23.82 29.14 63.21
C VAL A 60 -22.46 28.37 63.27
N PRO A 61 -21.34 28.99 63.74
CA PRO A 61 -19.97 28.78 63.24
C PRO A 61 -18.95 28.23 64.29
N ASP A 62 -17.65 28.44 64.02
CA ASP A 62 -16.39 28.11 64.76
C ASP A 62 -15.74 26.77 64.36
N GLY A 63 -14.42 26.60 64.15
CA GLY A 63 -13.18 27.34 64.39
C GLY A 63 -11.97 26.44 63.97
N PRO A 64 -10.69 26.86 64.10
CA PRO A 64 -9.64 26.66 63.08
C PRO A 64 -8.52 25.62 63.40
N SER A 65 -7.53 25.52 62.46
CA SER A 65 -6.14 24.98 62.57
C SER A 65 -5.86 23.71 61.74
N GLU A 66 -4.78 23.48 60.98
CA GLU A 66 -3.59 24.21 60.51
C GLU A 66 -2.89 23.32 59.42
N LYS A 67 -2.23 23.94 58.42
CA LYS A 67 -0.99 23.52 57.68
C LYS A 67 -1.00 22.20 56.86
N ALA A 68 -0.37 22.03 55.68
CA ALA A 68 0.69 22.74 54.94
C ALA A 68 0.71 22.32 53.43
N GLY A 69 1.31 23.17 52.57
CA GLY A 69 1.94 22.83 51.27
C GLY A 69 1.12 23.15 50.01
N LEU A 70 1.14 24.37 49.46
CA LEU A 70 2.04 24.85 48.37
C LEU A 70 2.09 23.85 47.19
N GLY A 71 1.56 24.09 45.99
CA GLY A 71 1.37 25.34 45.25
C GLY A 71 2.56 25.57 44.33
N ASP A 72 2.43 25.23 43.04
CA ASP A 72 3.09 25.93 41.93
C ASP A 72 2.44 25.56 40.59
N GLU A 73 1.75 26.54 40.01
CA GLU A 73 1.54 26.70 38.58
C GLU A 73 2.85 27.19 37.97
N LEU A 74 3.40 26.47 36.99
CA LEU A 74 4.35 27.03 36.04
C LEU A 74 4.04 26.48 34.65
N GLY A 75 3.45 27.34 33.82
CA GLY A 75 3.53 27.23 32.37
C GLY A 75 4.94 27.60 31.93
N SER A 76 5.53 26.82 31.02
CA SER A 76 6.84 27.14 30.47
C SER A 76 6.91 26.84 28.96
N GLU A 77 7.00 27.91 28.18
CA GLU A 77 8.05 28.14 27.17
C GLU A 77 8.23 27.18 25.97
N GLU A 78 7.36 26.20 25.72
CA GLU A 78 7.45 25.38 24.48
C GLU A 78 6.81 26.03 23.23
N ASP A 79 5.89 26.98 23.39
CA ASP A 79 5.12 27.56 22.27
C ASP A 79 5.81 28.76 21.58
N LEU A 80 6.86 29.34 22.16
CA LEU A 80 7.49 30.58 21.63
C LEU A 80 8.70 30.35 20.72
N LEU A 81 9.28 29.15 20.70
CA LEU A 81 10.37 28.79 19.77
C LEU A 81 9.85 28.34 18.38
N TYR A 82 8.54 28.31 18.19
CA TYR A 82 7.87 27.81 16.98
C TYR A 82 7.76 28.88 15.86
N GLU A 83 7.84 30.17 16.18
CA GLU A 83 7.67 31.27 15.21
C GLU A 83 8.99 31.74 14.54
N GLU A 84 10.16 31.43 15.10
CA GLU A 84 11.44 32.00 14.62
C GLU A 84 12.06 31.27 13.42
N PHE A 85 11.58 30.07 13.06
CA PHE A 85 12.13 29.25 11.96
C PHE A 85 11.50 29.47 10.59
N ARG A 86 10.59 30.44 10.42
CA ARG A 86 9.97 30.74 9.10
C ARG A 86 10.72 31.76 8.25
N SER A 87 11.90 32.22 8.68
CA SER A 87 12.65 33.27 7.99
C SER A 87 14.02 32.83 7.47
N SER A 88 14.09 31.70 6.75
CA SER A 88 15.08 31.49 5.69
C SER A 88 14.60 30.38 4.75
N GLY A 89 14.54 30.68 3.46
CA GLY A 89 13.89 29.83 2.47
C GLY A 89 14.77 28.69 1.98
N HIS A 90 14.22 27.49 1.97
CA HIS A 90 14.32 26.54 0.86
C HIS A 90 12.97 25.79 0.77
N ARG A 91 12.34 25.88 -0.41
CA ARG A 91 11.12 25.14 -0.76
C ARG A 91 11.45 23.65 -0.80
N PHE A 92 10.44 22.79 -0.69
CA PHE A 92 10.50 21.31 -0.65
C PHE A 92 10.56 20.72 0.77
N GLY A 93 9.39 20.33 1.26
CA GLY A 93 9.21 19.69 2.57
C GLY A 93 7.75 19.72 3.02
N HIS A 94 6.85 19.08 2.27
CA HIS A 94 5.49 18.81 2.74
C HIS A 94 5.11 17.40 2.28
N PRO A 95 4.55 16.55 3.15
CA PRO A 95 3.94 15.30 2.74
C PRO A 95 2.50 15.24 3.26
N GLY A 96 1.55 15.21 2.32
CA GLY A 96 0.16 14.89 2.63
C GLY A 96 -0.78 16.08 2.56
N GLY A 97 -1.25 16.37 1.34
CA GLY A 97 -2.37 17.28 1.09
C GLY A 97 -2.21 17.96 -0.25
N GLY A 98 -2.82 17.38 -1.30
CA GLY A 98 -2.72 17.75 -2.72
C GLY A 98 -3.25 19.14 -3.09
N GLY A 99 -2.75 20.17 -2.42
CA GLY A 99 -2.89 21.58 -2.81
C GLY A 99 -1.51 22.19 -3.03
N GLY A 100 -0.59 22.07 -2.06
CA GLY A 100 0.73 22.71 -2.13
C GLY A 100 1.77 21.96 -2.96
N GLU A 101 1.92 20.65 -2.75
CA GLU A 101 2.88 19.82 -3.51
C GLU A 101 2.52 19.79 -5.00
N GLN A 102 1.22 19.67 -5.30
CA GLN A 102 0.73 19.63 -6.68
C GLN A 102 0.94 20.93 -7.44
N LEU A 103 0.81 22.07 -6.74
CA LEU A 103 1.16 23.36 -7.32
C LEU A 103 2.68 23.45 -7.58
N ALA A 104 3.51 22.98 -6.64
CA ALA A 104 4.96 22.97 -6.82
C ALA A 104 5.44 22.03 -7.95
N ILE A 105 4.82 20.85 -8.10
CA ILE A 105 5.15 19.89 -9.18
C ILE A 105 4.72 20.47 -10.53
N ASN A 106 3.50 21.02 -10.61
CA ASN A 106 3.02 21.62 -11.86
C ASN A 106 3.80 22.90 -12.21
N GLU A 107 4.28 23.66 -11.23
CA GLU A 107 5.22 24.77 -11.46
C GLU A 107 6.52 24.25 -12.08
N LEU A 108 7.13 23.20 -11.52
CA LEU A 108 8.35 22.60 -12.08
C LEU A 108 8.17 22.06 -13.51
N ILE A 109 7.06 21.35 -13.76
CA ILE A 109 6.71 20.84 -15.09
C ILE A 109 6.46 22.00 -16.07
N SER A 110 5.77 23.05 -15.62
CA SER A 110 5.47 24.24 -16.44
C SER A 110 6.72 25.07 -16.75
N ASP A 111 7.70 25.08 -15.84
CA ASP A 111 9.02 25.71 -16.02
C ASP A 111 9.96 24.86 -16.91
N GLY A 112 9.48 23.71 -17.42
CA GLY A 112 10.25 22.83 -18.30
C GLY A 112 11.26 21.93 -17.60
N SER A 113 11.18 21.83 -16.26
CA SER A 113 12.02 20.93 -15.47
C SER A 113 11.48 19.50 -15.53
N VAL A 114 12.38 18.52 -15.64
CA VAL A 114 12.00 17.10 -15.65
C VAL A 114 11.79 16.63 -14.22
N VAL A 115 10.66 15.99 -13.95
CA VAL A 115 10.30 15.48 -12.62
C VAL A 115 10.26 13.96 -12.65
N TYR A 116 10.99 13.30 -11.75
CA TYR A 116 11.04 11.85 -11.60
C TYR A 116 10.35 11.39 -10.31
N ALA A 117 9.63 10.29 -10.45
CA ALA A 117 9.05 9.51 -9.36
C ALA A 117 9.49 8.05 -9.44
N GLU A 118 9.42 7.33 -8.32
CA GLU A 118 9.72 5.90 -8.22
C GLU A 118 8.48 5.14 -7.73
N ALA A 119 8.18 4.01 -8.37
CA ALA A 119 7.01 3.20 -8.07
C ALA A 119 7.10 2.51 -6.70
N LEU A 120 6.07 2.70 -5.87
CA LEU A 120 5.87 2.05 -4.57
C LEU A 120 5.22 0.67 -4.72
N TRP A 121 4.39 0.49 -5.75
CA TRP A 121 3.59 -0.70 -6.00
C TRP A 121 3.64 -1.09 -7.47
N ASP A 122 3.43 -2.37 -7.77
CA ASP A 122 3.13 -2.79 -9.12
C ASP A 122 1.78 -2.18 -9.55
N HIS A 123 1.78 -1.42 -10.64
CA HIS A 123 0.57 -1.04 -11.33
C HIS A 123 0.38 -1.99 -12.51
N VAL A 124 -0.41 -3.03 -12.28
CA VAL A 124 -0.78 -3.98 -13.34
C VAL A 124 -2.07 -3.50 -13.98
N THR A 125 -1.98 -3.08 -15.23
CA THR A 125 -3.11 -2.63 -16.04
C THR A 125 -3.20 -3.41 -17.34
N MET A 126 -4.42 -3.47 -17.90
CA MET A 126 -4.72 -4.00 -19.23
C MET A 126 -5.28 -2.90 -20.16
N ASP A 127 -5.41 -1.66 -19.66
CA ASP A 127 -5.85 -0.50 -20.42
C ASP A 127 -4.66 0.09 -21.20
N ASP A 128 -4.87 0.46 -22.45
CA ASP A 128 -3.82 1.01 -23.32
C ASP A 128 -3.56 2.50 -23.08
N GLN A 129 -4.39 3.17 -22.28
CA GLN A 129 -4.20 4.55 -21.82
C GLN A 129 -3.51 4.65 -20.45
N GLU A 130 -3.33 3.52 -19.75
CA GLU A 130 -2.69 3.46 -18.45
C GLU A 130 -1.24 2.94 -18.56
N LEU A 131 -0.35 3.48 -17.72
CA LEU A 131 1.06 3.11 -17.70
C LEU A 131 1.30 2.00 -16.69
N GLY A 132 1.49 0.77 -17.15
CA GLY A 132 1.85 -0.36 -16.28
C GLY A 132 3.31 -0.34 -15.84
N PHE A 133 3.57 -0.64 -14.56
CA PHE A 133 4.94 -0.70 -14.00
C PHE A 133 5.04 -1.63 -12.80
N LYS A 134 6.28 -1.93 -12.41
CA LYS A 134 6.64 -2.68 -11.21
C LYS A 134 7.16 -1.76 -10.11
N ALA A 135 7.02 -2.18 -8.85
CA ALA A 135 7.62 -1.47 -7.73
C ALA A 135 9.14 -1.33 -7.93
N GLY A 136 9.64 -0.11 -7.79
CA GLY A 136 11.04 0.28 -8.05
C GLY A 136 11.29 0.88 -9.44
N ASP A 137 10.34 0.84 -10.37
CA ASP A 137 10.49 1.49 -11.68
C ASP A 137 10.51 3.02 -11.53
N VAL A 138 11.35 3.68 -12.32
CA VAL A 138 11.48 5.15 -12.35
C VAL A 138 10.62 5.71 -13.47
N ILE A 139 9.81 6.71 -13.14
CA ILE A 139 8.78 7.28 -14.00
C ILE A 139 9.06 8.77 -14.15
N GLU A 140 9.17 9.25 -15.38
CA GLU A 140 9.16 10.68 -15.69
C GLU A 140 7.70 11.17 -15.57
N VAL A 141 7.43 12.10 -14.65
CA VAL A 141 6.12 12.70 -14.44
C VAL A 141 5.96 13.87 -15.40
N VAL A 142 5.07 13.69 -16.37
CA VAL A 142 4.84 14.65 -17.47
C VAL A 142 3.68 15.59 -17.16
N ASP A 143 2.63 15.10 -16.50
CA ASP A 143 1.49 15.92 -16.07
C ASP A 143 1.02 15.49 -14.68
N ALA A 144 1.01 16.43 -13.73
CA ALA A 144 0.52 16.23 -12.37
C ALA A 144 -0.67 17.16 -12.06
N THR A 145 -1.49 17.52 -13.04
CA THR A 145 -2.65 18.43 -12.85
C THR A 145 -3.77 17.79 -12.01
N ASN A 146 -3.94 16.46 -12.12
CA ASN A 146 -4.95 15.72 -11.37
C ASN A 146 -4.37 15.11 -10.07
N LYS A 147 -5.11 15.23 -8.96
CA LYS A 147 -4.69 14.81 -7.60
C LYS A 147 -4.40 13.32 -7.48
N GLU A 148 -5.14 12.50 -8.23
CA GLU A 148 -5.12 11.04 -8.07
C GLU A 148 -4.43 10.33 -9.23
N TRP A 149 -4.44 10.94 -10.42
CA TRP A 149 -3.92 10.35 -11.65
C TRP A 149 -2.96 11.30 -12.34
N TRP A 150 -1.74 10.85 -12.58
CA TRP A 150 -0.69 11.60 -13.28
C TRP A 150 -0.40 10.96 -14.64
N TRP A 151 0.02 11.76 -15.61
CA TRP A 151 0.56 11.24 -16.87
C TRP A 151 2.07 11.13 -16.75
N GLY A 152 2.64 10.02 -17.19
CA GLY A 152 4.08 9.85 -17.16
C GLY A 152 4.60 8.93 -18.23
N ARG A 153 5.93 8.82 -18.25
CA ARG A 153 6.70 8.08 -19.24
C ARG A 153 7.70 7.15 -18.56
N ILE A 154 7.79 5.93 -19.07
CA ILE A 154 8.85 4.96 -18.77
C ILE A 154 9.42 4.48 -20.11
N MET A 155 10.67 4.85 -20.41
CA MET A 155 11.31 4.55 -21.71
C MET A 155 10.40 4.98 -22.89
N ASP A 156 9.94 4.02 -23.71
CA ASP A 156 9.08 4.25 -24.87
C ASP A 156 7.56 4.16 -24.57
N SER A 157 7.16 3.95 -23.31
CA SER A 157 5.76 3.80 -22.90
C SER A 157 5.29 5.02 -22.12
N GLU A 158 4.10 5.52 -22.44
CA GLU A 158 3.43 6.63 -21.76
C GLU A 158 2.00 6.26 -21.38
N GLY A 159 1.49 6.84 -20.30
CA GLY A 159 0.11 6.60 -19.89
C GLY A 159 -0.23 7.24 -18.55
N TRP A 160 -1.50 7.15 -18.18
CA TRP A 160 -2.00 7.54 -16.87
C TRP A 160 -1.58 6.54 -15.80
N PHE A 161 -1.20 7.03 -14.63
CA PHE A 161 -0.95 6.18 -13.48
C PHE A 161 -1.37 6.86 -12.16
N PRO A 162 -1.71 6.08 -11.13
CA PRO A 162 -2.13 6.63 -9.86
C PRO A 162 -0.95 7.27 -9.10
N ALA A 163 -1.08 8.55 -8.76
CA ALA A 163 -0.08 9.30 -7.98
C ALA A 163 0.24 8.65 -6.63
N SER A 164 -0.75 7.97 -6.04
CA SER A 164 -0.61 7.25 -4.77
C SER A 164 0.30 6.02 -4.85
N PHE A 165 0.63 5.55 -6.06
CA PHE A 165 1.49 4.38 -6.28
C PHE A 165 2.94 4.75 -6.50
N VAL A 166 3.31 6.04 -6.42
CA VAL A 166 4.67 6.51 -6.64
C VAL A 166 5.15 7.43 -5.51
N ARG A 167 6.46 7.59 -5.39
CA ARG A 167 7.11 8.60 -4.54
C ARG A 167 7.98 9.49 -5.43
N LEU A 168 7.83 10.81 -5.33
CA LEU A 168 8.73 11.75 -6.00
C LEU A 168 10.14 11.65 -5.43
N ARG A 169 11.15 11.73 -6.29
CA ARG A 169 12.55 11.82 -5.86
C ARG A 169 12.82 13.18 -5.19
N VAL A 170 13.66 13.20 -4.17
CA VAL A 170 14.01 14.44 -3.46
C VAL A 170 15.00 15.25 -4.30
N ASN A 171 15.91 14.59 -5.00
CA ASN A 171 16.88 15.23 -5.89
C ASN A 171 16.51 14.97 -7.36
N GLN A 172 16.05 16.02 -8.06
CA GLN A 172 15.49 15.96 -9.43
C GLN A 172 16.53 16.18 -10.54
N ASP A 173 17.67 16.81 -10.24
CA ASP A 173 18.63 17.32 -11.23
C ASP A 173 19.67 16.28 -11.74
N GLU A 174 19.43 14.98 -11.57
CA GLU A 174 20.39 13.97 -12.05
C GLU A 174 20.06 13.49 -13.48
N PRO A 175 20.97 13.69 -14.47
CA PRO A 175 20.85 13.04 -15.76
C PRO A 175 21.07 11.53 -15.60
N ILE A 176 20.15 10.75 -16.18
CA ILE A 176 20.12 9.27 -16.19
C ILE A 176 21.42 8.65 -16.77
N ASP A 177 22.19 9.42 -17.54
CA ASP A 177 23.30 8.92 -18.36
C ASP A 177 24.65 8.75 -17.63
N GLU A 178 24.82 9.25 -16.41
CA GLU A 178 26.12 9.15 -15.70
C GLU A 178 26.38 7.76 -15.09
N TYR A 179 25.40 6.85 -15.11
CA TYR A 179 25.52 5.50 -14.55
C TYR A 179 25.90 4.40 -15.55
N LEU A 180 25.88 4.67 -16.86
CA LEU A 180 26.19 3.65 -17.88
C LEU A 180 27.60 3.77 -18.48
N ALA A 181 28.35 4.82 -18.15
CA ALA A 181 29.74 4.98 -18.56
C ALA A 181 30.66 5.01 -17.32
N HIS A 182 31.63 4.10 -17.30
CA HIS A 182 32.76 3.99 -16.35
C HIS A 182 32.59 3.08 -15.10
N PRO A 183 32.46 1.76 -15.28
CA PRO A 183 33.22 0.83 -14.46
C PRO A 183 34.65 0.73 -15.03
N GLU A 184 35.66 0.83 -14.16
CA GLU A 184 37.10 0.64 -14.44
C GLU A 184 37.84 1.87 -15.01
N GLU A 185 38.41 2.68 -14.11
CA GLU A 185 39.80 3.19 -14.16
C GLU A 185 39.99 4.29 -13.10
N ALA A 186 40.37 3.89 -11.89
CA ALA A 186 40.98 4.80 -10.91
C ALA A 186 41.89 3.99 -9.97
N GLN A 187 42.96 3.43 -10.55
CA GLN A 187 44.18 3.17 -9.80
C GLN A 187 45.26 4.08 -10.36
N THR A 188 45.99 4.71 -9.44
CA THR A 188 47.16 5.58 -9.61
C THR A 188 46.88 7.08 -9.82
N GLY A 189 47.28 7.87 -8.81
CA GLY A 189 47.36 9.33 -8.87
C GLY A 189 46.94 9.99 -7.55
N GLU A 190 47.91 10.35 -6.69
CA GLU A 190 47.68 11.33 -5.64
C GLU A 190 47.38 12.68 -6.30
N GLU A 191 46.12 13.10 -6.30
CA GLU A 191 45.74 14.46 -6.68
C GLU A 191 44.95 15.13 -5.56
N ASP A 192 45.38 16.35 -5.25
CA ASP A 192 44.96 17.22 -4.16
C ASP A 192 43.44 17.51 -4.16
N PRO A 193 42.69 17.24 -3.06
CA PRO A 193 41.25 17.44 -2.99
C PRO A 193 40.78 18.88 -3.27
N ALA A 194 41.69 19.85 -3.17
CA ALA A 194 41.39 21.26 -3.43
C ALA A 194 41.19 21.58 -4.94
N SER A 195 41.67 20.72 -5.84
CA SER A 195 41.68 21.01 -7.28
C SER A 195 40.42 20.54 -8.03
N LEU A 196 39.67 19.57 -7.50
CA LEU A 196 38.37 19.15 -8.08
C LEU A 196 37.24 20.15 -7.78
N GLY A 197 37.39 21.01 -6.77
CA GLY A 197 36.38 22.00 -6.37
C GLY A 197 36.20 23.16 -7.36
N LEU A 198 37.11 23.32 -8.34
CA LEU A 198 37.09 24.43 -9.31
C LEU A 198 36.47 24.06 -10.67
N LEU A 199 36.22 22.78 -10.94
CA LEU A 199 35.66 22.28 -12.21
C LEU A 199 34.14 22.06 -12.17
N LEU A 200 33.53 22.06 -10.99
CA LEU A 200 32.08 21.95 -10.80
C LEU A 200 31.49 23.37 -10.75
N GLY A 201 30.72 23.74 -11.76
CA GLY A 201 30.09 25.05 -11.86
C GLY A 201 29.19 25.38 -10.65
N PRO A 202 28.86 26.67 -10.45
CA PRO A 202 28.03 27.12 -9.33
C PRO A 202 26.58 26.66 -9.55
N GLY A 203 26.18 25.53 -8.95
CA GLY A 203 24.78 25.10 -9.00
C GLY A 203 24.46 23.68 -8.53
N LEU A 204 25.42 22.74 -8.53
CA LEU A 204 25.16 21.37 -8.06
C LEU A 204 25.34 21.28 -6.53
N PRO A 205 24.31 20.85 -5.76
CA PRO A 205 24.45 20.63 -4.33
C PRO A 205 25.56 19.62 -4.04
N CYS A 206 26.45 19.90 -3.09
CA CYS A 206 27.45 18.90 -2.67
C CYS A 206 26.73 17.65 -2.11
N LYS A 207 27.35 16.46 -2.23
CA LYS A 207 26.73 15.18 -1.80
C LYS A 207 26.24 15.22 -0.34
N GLU A 208 26.91 15.97 0.53
CA GLU A 208 26.49 16.18 1.93
C GLU A 208 25.19 16.99 2.05
N GLN A 209 25.00 17.99 1.18
CA GLN A 209 23.73 18.72 1.11
C GLN A 209 22.61 17.80 0.62
N MET A 210 22.87 16.94 -0.37
CA MET A 210 21.88 15.95 -0.82
C MET A 210 21.50 14.97 0.29
N ARG A 211 22.47 14.45 1.06
CA ARG A 211 22.18 13.62 2.24
C ARG A 211 21.38 14.39 3.30
N THR A 212 21.70 15.67 3.54
CA THR A 212 20.94 16.56 4.42
C THR A 212 19.48 16.67 3.99
N ASN A 213 19.22 16.88 2.70
CA ASN A 213 17.87 16.98 2.16
C ASN A 213 17.06 15.70 2.42
N VAL A 214 17.65 14.53 2.18
CA VAL A 214 17.00 13.24 2.42
C VAL A 214 16.71 13.02 3.91
N ILE A 215 17.66 13.33 4.80
CA ILE A 215 17.45 13.19 6.25
C ILE A 215 16.32 14.11 6.73
N ASN A 216 16.30 15.37 6.27
CA ASN A 216 15.24 16.30 6.62
C ASN A 216 13.87 15.85 6.08
N GLU A 217 13.80 15.29 4.88
CA GLU A 217 12.58 14.70 4.32
C GLU A 217 12.09 13.52 5.16
N ILE A 218 12.98 12.60 5.56
CA ILE A 218 12.63 11.49 6.44
C ILE A 218 12.07 12.02 7.77
N MET A 219 12.75 12.98 8.41
CA MET A 219 12.30 13.54 9.70
C MET A 219 10.96 14.27 9.58
N SER A 220 10.79 15.08 8.53
CA SER A 220 9.56 15.83 8.29
C SER A 220 8.38 14.90 8.03
N THR A 221 8.54 13.96 7.08
CA THR A 221 7.50 12.99 6.72
C THR A 221 7.11 12.07 7.86
N GLU A 222 8.03 11.79 8.78
CA GLU A 222 7.76 11.00 9.97
C GLU A 222 6.90 11.76 11.00
N ARG A 223 7.19 13.05 11.21
CA ARG A 223 6.38 13.92 12.08
C ARG A 223 4.97 14.10 11.55
N ASP A 224 4.84 14.37 10.25
CA ASP A 224 3.54 14.54 9.61
C ASP A 224 2.71 13.25 9.65
N TYR A 225 3.35 12.11 9.41
CA TYR A 225 2.68 10.82 9.53
C TYR A 225 2.16 10.56 10.96
N ILE A 226 2.95 10.85 11.99
CA ILE A 226 2.50 10.74 13.39
C ILE A 226 1.36 11.72 13.70
N LYS A 227 1.41 12.93 13.13
CA LYS A 227 0.30 13.88 13.24
C LYS A 227 -0.98 13.31 12.63
N HIS A 228 -0.91 12.71 11.45
CA HIS A 228 -2.06 12.04 10.83
C HIS A 228 -2.60 10.90 11.70
N LEU A 229 -1.73 10.03 12.23
CA LEU A 229 -2.14 8.96 13.13
C LEU A 229 -2.81 9.49 14.41
N LYS A 230 -2.27 10.58 14.99
CA LYS A 230 -2.87 11.25 16.15
C LYS A 230 -4.25 11.78 15.81
N ASP A 231 -4.40 12.47 14.68
CA ASP A 231 -5.67 13.03 14.23
C ASP A 231 -6.72 11.92 13.98
N ILE A 232 -6.30 10.74 13.49
CA ILE A 232 -7.19 9.58 13.38
C ILE A 232 -7.64 9.06 14.75
N CYS A 233 -6.69 8.85 15.67
CA CYS A 233 -6.98 8.28 16.99
C CYS A 233 -7.83 9.23 17.85
N GLU A 234 -7.46 10.51 17.90
CA GLU A 234 -8.13 11.51 18.74
C GLU A 234 -9.37 12.12 18.09
N GLY A 235 -9.32 12.35 16.77
CA GLY A 235 -10.39 13.00 16.01
C GLY A 235 -11.52 12.06 15.60
N TYR A 236 -11.20 10.83 15.17
CA TYR A 236 -12.20 9.86 14.73
C TYR A 236 -12.48 8.78 15.77
N ILE A 237 -11.49 7.97 16.16
CA ILE A 237 -11.72 6.77 17.00
C ILE A 237 -12.36 7.15 18.33
N LYS A 238 -11.81 8.18 19.00
CA LYS A 238 -12.34 8.67 20.28
C LYS A 238 -13.80 9.14 20.16
N GLN A 239 -14.18 9.78 19.06
CA GLN A 239 -15.57 10.24 18.86
C GLN A 239 -16.49 9.07 18.49
N CYS A 240 -16.02 8.11 17.68
CA CYS A 240 -16.80 6.93 17.31
C CYS A 240 -17.13 6.08 18.55
N ARG A 241 -16.16 5.89 19.46
CA ARG A 241 -16.37 5.17 20.73
C ARG A 241 -17.40 5.83 21.66
N LYS A 242 -17.54 7.16 21.61
CA LYS A 242 -18.56 7.89 22.39
C LYS A 242 -19.98 7.69 21.84
N ARG A 243 -20.11 7.34 20.55
CA ARG A 243 -21.39 7.17 19.85
C ARG A 243 -21.74 5.70 19.69
N THR A 244 -21.99 5.03 20.81
CA THR A 244 -22.41 3.62 20.86
C THR A 244 -23.76 3.37 20.18
N ASP A 245 -24.55 4.43 19.96
CA ASP A 245 -25.77 4.43 19.15
C ASP A 245 -25.50 4.33 17.63
N MET A 246 -24.30 4.71 17.18
CA MET A 246 -23.91 4.72 15.78
C MET A 246 -22.93 3.60 15.41
N PHE A 247 -22.02 3.26 16.32
CA PHE A 247 -20.95 2.30 16.06
C PHE A 247 -20.94 1.21 17.14
N ASN A 248 -20.82 -0.03 16.72
CA ASN A 248 -20.51 -1.14 17.61
C ASN A 248 -19.00 -1.47 17.58
N GLU A 249 -18.52 -2.22 18.57
CA GLU A 249 -17.10 -2.57 18.69
C GLU A 249 -16.56 -3.36 17.49
N GLU A 250 -17.38 -4.21 16.86
CA GLU A 250 -16.98 -4.97 15.68
C GLU A 250 -16.75 -4.06 14.46
N GLN A 251 -17.61 -3.07 14.27
CA GLN A 251 -17.46 -2.05 13.22
C GLN A 251 -16.22 -1.21 13.45
N LEU A 252 -15.94 -0.81 14.70
CA LEU A 252 -14.74 -0.04 15.04
C LEU A 252 -13.48 -0.85 14.74
N ARG A 253 -13.43 -2.13 15.16
CA ARG A 253 -12.32 -3.03 14.84
C ARG A 253 -12.16 -3.23 13.33
N THR A 254 -13.25 -3.36 12.60
CA THR A 254 -13.20 -3.53 11.14
C THR A 254 -12.68 -2.29 10.44
N ILE A 255 -13.13 -1.09 10.83
CA ILE A 255 -12.77 0.18 10.19
C ILE A 255 -11.33 0.59 10.53
N PHE A 256 -10.96 0.54 11.82
CA PHE A 256 -9.70 1.12 12.30
C PHE A 256 -8.59 0.09 12.52
N GLY A 257 -8.92 -1.21 12.57
CA GLY A 257 -7.94 -2.28 12.80
C GLY A 257 -7.09 -2.04 14.05
N ASN A 258 -5.78 -2.25 13.91
CA ASN A 258 -4.77 -2.02 14.94
C ASN A 258 -4.05 -0.65 14.79
N ILE A 259 -4.70 0.36 14.22
CA ILE A 259 -4.04 1.67 13.97
C ILE A 259 -3.55 2.38 15.25
N GLU A 260 -4.20 2.14 16.40
CA GLU A 260 -3.73 2.68 17.68
C GLU A 260 -2.40 2.05 18.11
N ASP A 261 -2.16 0.79 17.76
CA ASP A 261 -0.88 0.11 18.00
C ASP A 261 0.21 0.67 17.09
N ILE A 262 -0.13 0.91 15.80
CA ILE A 262 0.76 1.61 14.87
C ILE A 262 1.11 2.99 15.43
N TYR A 263 0.15 3.77 15.92
CA TYR A 263 0.41 5.08 16.51
C TYR A 263 1.34 5.01 17.73
N ARG A 264 1.12 4.06 18.64
CA ARG A 264 2.00 3.85 19.80
C ARG A 264 3.43 3.52 19.37
N PHE A 265 3.58 2.60 18.43
CA PHE A 265 4.87 2.23 17.86
C PHE A 265 5.55 3.42 17.19
N GLN A 266 4.84 4.13 16.31
CA GLN A 266 5.41 5.21 15.53
C GLN A 266 5.95 6.35 16.41
N ARG A 267 5.24 6.68 17.50
CA ARG A 267 5.74 7.66 18.48
C ARG A 267 7.05 7.24 19.13
N LYS A 268 7.24 5.94 19.40
CA LYS A 268 8.50 5.41 19.92
C LYS A 268 9.60 5.50 18.87
N PHE A 269 9.27 5.14 17.62
CA PHE A 269 10.19 5.19 16.49
C PHE A 269 10.68 6.61 16.19
N LEU A 270 9.78 7.61 16.08
CA LEU A 270 10.18 9.02 15.87
C LEU A 270 11.07 9.54 17.01
N LYS A 271 10.78 9.20 18.27
CA LYS A 271 11.66 9.59 19.39
C LYS A 271 13.07 9.01 19.24
N GLY A 272 13.20 7.80 18.70
CA GLY A 272 14.49 7.20 18.37
C GLY A 272 15.22 7.99 17.29
N LEU A 273 14.52 8.33 16.20
CA LEU A 273 15.07 9.14 15.10
C LEU A 273 15.50 10.54 15.56
N GLU A 274 14.66 11.24 16.33
CA GLU A 274 14.96 12.58 16.84
C GLU A 274 16.17 12.60 17.77
N LYS A 275 16.42 11.51 18.50
CA LYS A 275 17.62 11.37 19.33
C LYS A 275 18.91 11.21 18.50
N LYS A 276 18.81 10.62 17.31
CA LYS A 276 19.94 10.41 16.38
C LYS A 276 20.13 11.55 15.39
N PHE A 277 19.17 12.47 15.31
CA PHE A 277 19.21 13.63 14.42
C PHE A 277 20.19 14.69 14.93
N ASN A 278 21.17 15.05 14.10
CA ASN A 278 22.10 16.13 14.38
C ASN A 278 21.54 17.46 13.83
N LYS A 279 21.20 18.40 14.71
CA LYS A 279 20.62 19.70 14.33
C LYS A 279 21.61 20.63 13.63
N GLU A 280 22.89 20.58 14.01
CA GLU A 280 23.92 21.47 13.48
C GLU A 280 24.44 20.96 12.13
N GLN A 281 24.59 19.65 12.00
CA GLN A 281 25.07 18.99 10.79
C GLN A 281 24.17 17.80 10.44
N PRO A 282 23.02 18.03 9.79
CA PRO A 282 22.05 16.97 9.50
C PRO A 282 22.63 15.79 8.72
N HIS A 283 23.56 16.03 7.79
CA HIS A 283 24.24 14.97 7.03
C HIS A 283 25.02 13.97 7.90
N LEU A 284 25.45 14.34 9.12
CA LEU A 284 26.11 13.43 10.05
C LEU A 284 25.15 12.59 10.91
N SER A 285 23.83 12.73 10.74
CA SER A 285 22.86 11.95 11.53
C SER A 285 23.00 10.45 11.24
N GLU A 286 22.97 9.62 12.27
CA GLU A 286 23.14 8.16 12.20
C GLU A 286 21.80 7.45 12.44
N ILE A 287 20.93 7.45 11.43
CA ILE A 287 19.53 7.01 11.57
C ILE A 287 19.29 5.56 11.14
N GLY A 288 20.24 4.91 10.45
CA GLY A 288 20.10 3.53 9.99
C GLY A 288 19.83 2.55 11.14
N CYS A 289 20.55 2.72 12.25
CA CYS A 289 20.39 1.91 13.46
C CYS A 289 18.96 1.93 14.03
N CYS A 290 18.23 3.05 13.91
CA CYS A 290 16.86 3.16 14.42
C CYS A 290 15.90 2.19 13.71
N PHE A 291 16.10 1.94 12.41
CA PHE A 291 15.28 0.99 11.66
C PHE A 291 15.58 -0.45 12.04
N LEU A 292 16.85 -0.77 12.30
CA LEU A 292 17.30 -2.11 12.69
C LEU A 292 16.77 -2.50 14.07
N GLU A 293 16.85 -1.59 15.04
CA GLU A 293 16.32 -1.79 16.41
C GLU A 293 14.82 -2.12 16.43
N HIS A 294 14.08 -1.62 15.44
CA HIS A 294 12.62 -1.71 15.33
C HIS A 294 12.12 -2.64 14.23
N GLN A 295 13.00 -3.42 13.58
CA GLN A 295 12.64 -4.26 12.43
C GLN A 295 11.47 -5.20 12.70
N THR A 296 11.43 -5.84 13.88
CA THR A 296 10.34 -6.74 14.28
C THR A 296 9.06 -6.00 14.63
N ASP A 297 9.17 -4.79 15.18
CA ASP A 297 8.02 -3.96 15.56
C ASP A 297 7.21 -3.53 14.32
N PHE A 298 7.85 -3.34 13.15
CA PHE A 298 7.16 -3.03 11.89
C PHE A 298 6.22 -4.14 11.41
N GLN A 299 6.28 -5.36 11.95
CA GLN A 299 5.39 -6.45 11.56
C GLN A 299 3.91 -6.18 11.86
N ILE A 300 3.59 -5.26 12.78
CA ILE A 300 2.20 -4.87 13.09
C ILE A 300 1.48 -4.24 11.87
N TYR A 301 2.22 -3.66 10.91
CA TYR A 301 1.66 -3.15 9.66
C TYR A 301 1.06 -4.26 8.79
N SER A 302 1.53 -5.49 8.95
CA SER A 302 1.02 -6.66 8.24
C SER A 302 -0.46 -6.92 8.56
N GLU A 303 -0.83 -6.84 9.84
CA GLU A 303 -2.23 -6.95 10.27
C GLU A 303 -3.09 -5.81 9.70
N TYR A 304 -2.57 -4.58 9.76
CA TYR A 304 -3.27 -3.41 9.24
C TYR A 304 -3.55 -3.52 7.75
N CYS A 305 -2.54 -3.84 6.94
CA CYS A 305 -2.65 -3.98 5.49
C CYS A 305 -3.62 -5.10 5.09
N ASN A 306 -3.68 -6.20 5.86
CA ASN A 306 -4.61 -7.30 5.62
C ASN A 306 -6.07 -6.92 5.94
N ASN A 307 -6.29 -6.07 6.96
CA ASN A 307 -7.62 -5.61 7.33
C ASN A 307 -8.10 -4.42 6.47
N HIS A 308 -7.20 -3.62 5.91
CA HIS A 308 -7.53 -2.41 5.16
C HIS A 308 -8.61 -2.60 4.07
N PRO A 309 -8.61 -3.67 3.26
CA PRO A 309 -9.70 -3.92 2.30
C PRO A 309 -11.09 -4.04 2.97
N ASN A 310 -11.18 -4.67 4.14
CA ASN A 310 -12.43 -4.78 4.90
C ASN A 310 -12.87 -3.42 5.45
N ALA A 311 -11.93 -2.61 5.92
CA ALA A 311 -12.17 -1.24 6.35
C ALA A 311 -12.80 -0.41 5.22
N CYS A 312 -12.23 -0.48 4.00
CA CYS A 312 -12.76 0.22 2.83
C CYS A 312 -14.20 -0.21 2.53
N VAL A 313 -14.49 -1.51 2.49
CA VAL A 313 -15.86 -2.02 2.26
C VAL A 313 -16.82 -1.52 3.32
N GLN A 314 -16.41 -1.52 4.59
CA GLN A 314 -17.26 -1.07 5.69
C GLN A 314 -17.51 0.44 5.62
N LEU A 315 -16.48 1.24 5.35
CA LEU A 315 -16.62 2.69 5.17
C LEU A 315 -17.51 3.02 3.98
N SER A 316 -17.33 2.38 2.82
CA SER A 316 -18.20 2.60 1.65
C SER A 316 -19.67 2.29 1.95
N LYS A 317 -19.96 1.32 2.83
CA LYS A 317 -21.34 1.06 3.28
C LYS A 317 -21.86 2.18 4.18
N LEU A 318 -21.06 2.66 5.13
CA LEU A 318 -21.46 3.72 6.06
C LEU A 318 -21.64 5.07 5.34
N MET A 319 -20.78 5.39 4.38
CA MET A 319 -20.85 6.62 3.58
C MET A 319 -22.11 6.72 2.70
N LYS A 320 -22.87 5.63 2.53
CA LYS A 320 -24.19 5.67 1.86
C LYS A 320 -25.30 6.22 2.74
N VAL A 321 -25.06 6.36 4.05
CA VAL A 321 -26.06 6.78 5.02
C VAL A 321 -25.66 8.14 5.58
N ASN A 322 -26.48 9.16 5.28
CA ASN A 322 -26.18 10.58 5.58
C ASN A 322 -25.73 10.84 7.02
N LYS A 323 -26.27 10.13 8.01
CA LYS A 323 -25.88 10.31 9.42
C LYS A 323 -24.37 10.08 9.66
N TYR A 324 -23.76 9.11 8.97
CA TYR A 324 -22.32 8.84 9.11
C TYR A 324 -21.50 9.84 8.31
N VAL A 325 -21.98 10.27 7.14
CA VAL A 325 -21.32 11.32 6.34
C VAL A 325 -21.18 12.61 7.15
N PHE A 326 -22.28 13.10 7.73
CA PHE A 326 -22.25 14.29 8.58
C PHE A 326 -21.39 14.09 9.83
N PHE A 327 -21.42 12.90 10.43
CA PHE A 327 -20.61 12.59 11.61
C PHE A 327 -19.12 12.63 11.30
N PHE A 328 -18.67 11.99 10.22
CA PHE A 328 -17.26 12.00 9.84
C PHE A 328 -16.79 13.39 9.41
N GLU A 329 -17.63 14.15 8.70
CA GLU A 329 -17.31 15.54 8.34
C GLU A 329 -17.21 16.44 9.58
N ALA A 330 -18.09 16.27 10.56
CA ALA A 330 -17.99 16.98 11.84
C ALA A 330 -16.69 16.64 12.58
N CYS A 331 -16.30 15.36 12.61
CA CYS A 331 -15.02 14.94 13.20
C CYS A 331 -13.83 15.60 12.48
N ARG A 332 -13.89 15.67 11.14
CA ARG A 332 -12.87 16.32 10.30
C ARG A 332 -12.68 17.79 10.62
N LEU A 333 -13.80 18.53 10.66
CA LEU A 333 -13.80 19.96 10.95
C LEU A 333 -13.35 20.28 12.38
N LEU A 334 -13.79 19.51 13.37
CA LEU A 334 -13.41 19.72 14.78
C LEU A 334 -11.91 19.53 15.02
N GLN A 335 -11.30 18.54 14.37
CA GLN A 335 -9.87 18.28 14.49
C GLN A 335 -9.03 19.19 13.57
N LYS A 336 -9.66 20.07 12.80
CA LYS A 336 -9.01 20.96 11.81
C LYS A 336 -8.12 20.19 10.85
N MET A 337 -8.59 19.02 10.40
CA MET A 337 -7.88 18.19 9.44
C MET A 337 -7.97 18.79 8.03
N ILE A 338 -6.92 18.54 7.24
CA ILE A 338 -6.91 18.81 5.80
C ILE A 338 -8.10 18.13 5.11
N ASP A 339 -8.47 18.62 3.93
CA ASP A 339 -9.61 18.13 3.15
C ASP A 339 -9.28 16.80 2.45
N ILE A 340 -8.99 15.80 3.27
CA ILE A 340 -8.80 14.40 2.91
C ILE A 340 -9.88 13.62 3.66
N SER A 341 -10.53 12.72 2.94
CA SER A 341 -11.55 11.84 3.48
C SER A 341 -10.95 10.81 4.45
N LEU A 342 -11.78 10.24 5.33
CA LEU A 342 -11.32 9.27 6.33
C LEU A 342 -10.65 8.04 5.68
N ASP A 343 -11.15 7.56 4.56
CA ASP A 343 -10.53 6.47 3.79
C ASP A 343 -9.13 6.83 3.29
N GLY A 344 -8.90 8.07 2.85
CA GLY A 344 -7.56 8.56 2.50
C GLY A 344 -6.60 8.56 3.69
N PHE A 345 -7.06 9.01 4.86
CA PHE A 345 -6.28 8.95 6.09
C PHE A 345 -5.92 7.51 6.48
N LEU A 346 -6.86 6.57 6.36
CA LEU A 346 -6.63 5.15 6.67
C LEU A 346 -5.72 4.45 5.65
N LEU A 347 -5.50 5.03 4.47
CA LEU A 347 -4.53 4.50 3.51
C LEU A 347 -3.08 4.87 3.88
N THR A 348 -2.87 5.92 4.67
CA THR A 348 -1.51 6.44 4.97
C THR A 348 -0.55 5.41 5.58
N PRO A 349 -0.94 4.48 6.48
CA PRO A 349 0.00 3.47 6.99
C PRO A 349 0.45 2.47 5.93
N VAL A 350 -0.45 2.13 4.99
CA VAL A 350 -0.15 1.25 3.85
C VAL A 350 0.86 1.91 2.92
N GLN A 351 0.75 3.22 2.71
CA GLN A 351 1.70 3.99 1.90
C GLN A 351 3.04 4.14 2.62
N LYS A 352 3.02 4.48 3.92
CA LYS A 352 4.23 4.78 4.69
C LYS A 352 5.19 3.59 4.75
N ILE A 353 4.67 2.38 4.99
CA ILE A 353 5.51 1.18 5.08
C ILE A 353 6.26 0.87 3.76
N CYS A 354 5.70 1.26 2.62
CA CYS A 354 6.33 1.09 1.30
C CYS A 354 7.26 2.24 0.92
N LYS A 355 7.16 3.40 1.58
CA LYS A 355 8.06 4.53 1.34
C LYS A 355 9.43 4.35 1.99
N TYR A 356 9.53 3.61 3.10
CA TYR A 356 10.80 3.44 3.81
C TYR A 356 11.94 2.84 2.97
N PRO A 357 11.74 1.77 2.18
CA PRO A 357 12.79 1.27 1.29
C PRO A 357 13.30 2.32 0.31
N LEU A 358 12.42 3.17 -0.23
CA LEU A 358 12.80 4.21 -1.18
C LEU A 358 13.60 5.32 -0.49
N GLN A 359 13.13 5.77 0.67
CA GLN A 359 13.81 6.78 1.50
C GLN A 359 15.20 6.31 1.90
N LEU A 360 15.35 5.04 2.31
CA LEU A 360 16.64 4.47 2.70
C LEU A 360 17.57 4.21 1.51
N ALA A 361 17.03 3.85 0.34
CA ALA A 361 17.82 3.70 -0.88
C ALA A 361 18.40 5.04 -1.34
N GLU A 362 17.57 6.09 -1.32
CA GLU A 362 17.99 7.45 -1.64
C GLU A 362 19.01 7.98 -0.61
N LEU A 363 18.81 7.67 0.68
CA LEU A 363 19.79 8.00 1.71
C LEU A 363 21.13 7.31 1.44
N LEU A 364 21.12 6.00 1.18
CA LEU A 364 22.33 5.22 0.91
C LEU A 364 23.10 5.77 -0.29
N LYS A 365 22.40 6.19 -1.34
CA LYS A 365 23.00 6.80 -2.55
C LYS A 365 23.90 7.99 -2.24
N TYR A 366 23.51 8.83 -1.28
CA TYR A 366 24.28 10.02 -0.85
C TYR A 366 25.09 9.78 0.42
N THR A 367 25.28 8.53 0.84
CA THR A 367 26.11 8.17 1.99
C THR A 367 27.47 7.67 1.52
N ASN A 368 28.54 8.32 1.96
CA ASN A 368 29.89 7.85 1.67
C ASN A 368 30.11 6.45 2.31
N PRO A 369 30.69 5.45 1.62
CA PRO A 369 31.09 4.17 2.20
C PRO A 369 31.93 4.24 3.50
N GLN A 370 32.68 5.33 3.72
CA GLN A 370 33.42 5.57 4.97
C GLN A 370 32.57 6.23 6.08
N HIS A 371 31.36 6.67 5.77
CA HIS A 371 30.45 7.26 6.75
C HIS A 371 30.02 6.20 7.77
N ARG A 372 29.93 6.60 9.05
CA ARG A 372 29.63 5.69 10.17
C ARG A 372 28.29 4.95 10.01
N ASP A 373 27.31 5.64 9.43
CA ASP A 373 25.94 5.13 9.19
C ASP A 373 25.82 4.26 7.92
N TYR A 374 26.84 4.14 7.07
CA TYR A 374 26.70 3.49 5.75
C TYR A 374 26.21 2.03 5.84
N LYS A 375 26.87 1.23 6.69
CA LYS A 375 26.52 -0.19 6.89
C LYS A 375 25.14 -0.36 7.51
N ASP A 376 24.78 0.52 8.44
CA ASP A 376 23.50 0.48 9.12
C ASP A 376 22.36 0.88 8.18
N VAL A 377 22.57 1.88 7.31
CA VAL A 377 21.59 2.28 6.28
C VAL A 377 21.41 1.17 5.24
N GLU A 378 22.50 0.53 4.80
CA GLU A 378 22.43 -0.61 3.87
C GLU A 378 21.65 -1.79 4.50
N ALA A 379 21.97 -2.14 5.74
CA ALA A 379 21.26 -3.19 6.47
C ALA A 379 19.77 -2.81 6.70
N ALA A 380 19.49 -1.56 7.07
CA ALA A 380 18.14 -1.05 7.26
C ALA A 380 17.33 -1.10 5.97
N LEU A 381 17.92 -0.73 4.83
CA LEU A 381 17.29 -0.82 3.51
C LEU A 381 16.86 -2.26 3.22
N ASN A 382 17.76 -3.22 3.43
CA ASN A 382 17.46 -4.64 3.24
C ASN A 382 16.39 -5.14 4.20
N ALA A 383 16.43 -4.72 5.48
CA ALA A 383 15.42 -5.02 6.48
C ALA A 383 14.04 -4.50 6.07
N MET A 384 13.94 -3.23 5.64
CA MET A 384 12.67 -2.62 5.24
C MET A 384 12.15 -3.17 3.91
N LYS A 385 13.01 -3.50 2.94
CA LYS A 385 12.63 -4.26 1.73
C LYS A 385 12.00 -5.60 2.11
N ASN A 386 12.60 -6.31 3.07
CA ASN A 386 12.04 -7.56 3.57
C ASN A 386 10.67 -7.35 4.24
N VAL A 387 10.51 -6.34 5.10
CA VAL A 387 9.21 -6.03 5.72
C VAL A 387 8.14 -5.76 4.65
N ALA A 388 8.42 -4.91 3.67
CA ALA A 388 7.46 -4.61 2.59
C ALA A 388 7.10 -5.86 1.78
N ARG A 389 8.09 -6.68 1.43
CA ARG A 389 7.89 -7.97 0.75
C ARG A 389 6.99 -8.90 1.57
N LEU A 390 7.19 -8.99 2.88
CA LEU A 390 6.40 -9.85 3.76
C LEU A 390 4.95 -9.40 3.89
N ILE A 391 4.71 -8.10 3.95
CA ILE A 391 3.36 -7.54 3.96
C ILE A 391 2.64 -7.88 2.65
N ASN A 392 3.31 -7.65 1.51
CA ASN A 392 2.75 -7.97 0.19
C ASN A 392 2.47 -9.48 0.05
N GLU A 393 3.41 -10.32 0.48
CA GLU A 393 3.28 -11.76 0.46
C GLU A 393 2.12 -12.25 1.32
N ARG A 394 1.95 -11.68 2.53
CA ARG A 394 0.84 -12.05 3.42
C ARG A 394 -0.52 -11.71 2.82
N LYS A 395 -0.62 -10.55 2.16
CA LYS A 395 -1.82 -10.15 1.42
C LYS A 395 -2.11 -11.14 0.28
N ARG A 396 -1.09 -11.47 -0.52
CA ARG A 396 -1.19 -12.46 -1.61
C ARG A 396 -1.68 -13.82 -1.09
N ARG A 397 -1.13 -14.30 0.03
CA ARG A 397 -1.54 -15.57 0.62
C ARG A 397 -3.01 -15.56 1.06
N LEU A 398 -3.47 -14.48 1.72
CA LEU A 398 -4.88 -14.34 2.11
C LEU A 398 -5.82 -14.40 0.91
N GLU A 399 -5.46 -13.77 -0.20
CA GLU A 399 -6.22 -13.84 -1.46
C GLU A 399 -6.18 -15.24 -2.10
N ASN A 400 -5.11 -16.00 -1.87
CA ASN A 400 -4.95 -17.35 -2.39
C ASN A 400 -5.74 -18.42 -1.62
N ILE A 401 -6.08 -18.20 -0.35
CA ILE A 401 -6.83 -19.19 0.46
C ILE A 401 -8.16 -19.56 -0.22
N ASP A 402 -8.93 -18.57 -0.66
CA ASP A 402 -10.20 -18.82 -1.36
C ASP A 402 -9.98 -19.60 -2.66
N LYS A 403 -8.88 -19.34 -3.38
CA LYS A 403 -8.52 -20.06 -4.62
C LYS A 403 -8.15 -21.51 -4.32
N ILE A 404 -7.40 -21.79 -3.25
CA ILE A 404 -7.03 -23.15 -2.86
C ILE A 404 -8.29 -23.93 -2.44
N ALA A 405 -9.17 -23.31 -1.65
CA ALA A 405 -10.44 -23.94 -1.25
C ALA A 405 -11.32 -24.27 -2.47
N GLN A 406 -11.46 -23.33 -3.41
CA GLN A 406 -12.20 -23.55 -4.66
C GLN A 406 -11.55 -24.63 -5.53
N TRP A 407 -10.24 -24.57 -5.71
CA TRP A 407 -9.48 -25.58 -6.44
C TRP A 407 -9.70 -26.97 -5.84
N GLN A 408 -9.56 -27.14 -4.52
CA GLN A 408 -9.79 -28.42 -3.87
C GLN A 408 -11.22 -28.93 -4.09
N SER A 409 -12.23 -28.04 -3.99
CA SER A 409 -13.63 -28.42 -4.22
C SER A 409 -13.93 -28.88 -5.65
N SER A 410 -13.10 -28.48 -6.62
CA SER A 410 -13.20 -28.91 -8.03
C SER A 410 -12.47 -30.22 -8.35
N ILE A 411 -11.70 -30.76 -7.40
CA ILE A 411 -11.00 -32.04 -7.58
C ILE A 411 -11.95 -33.18 -7.23
N GLU A 412 -12.12 -34.11 -8.16
CA GLU A 412 -12.93 -35.31 -7.96
C GLU A 412 -12.17 -36.35 -7.13
N ASP A 413 -12.92 -37.22 -6.42
CA ASP A 413 -12.39 -38.29 -5.57
C ASP A 413 -11.40 -37.81 -4.48
N TRP A 414 -11.63 -36.63 -3.90
CA TRP A 414 -10.75 -36.09 -2.86
C TRP A 414 -10.69 -37.00 -1.62
N GLU A 415 -9.48 -37.33 -1.17
CA GLU A 415 -9.24 -38.13 0.03
C GLU A 415 -8.27 -37.42 0.98
N GLY A 416 -8.52 -37.54 2.29
CA GLY A 416 -7.69 -36.96 3.35
C GLY A 416 -8.11 -35.54 3.75
N GLU A 417 -7.27 -34.88 4.55
CA GLU A 417 -7.57 -33.55 5.09
C GLU A 417 -7.54 -32.45 4.00
N ASP A 418 -8.18 -31.32 4.30
CA ASP A 418 -8.13 -30.12 3.47
C ASP A 418 -6.69 -29.63 3.29
N VAL A 419 -6.34 -29.13 2.10
CA VAL A 419 -5.01 -28.55 1.86
C VAL A 419 -4.73 -27.42 2.83
N LEU A 420 -5.73 -26.59 3.11
CA LEU A 420 -5.64 -25.46 4.03
C LEU A 420 -5.38 -25.85 5.50
N SER A 421 -5.48 -27.14 5.86
CA SER A 421 -5.11 -27.60 7.21
C SER A 421 -3.64 -27.32 7.51
N ARG A 422 -2.76 -27.67 6.56
CA ARG A 422 -1.29 -27.57 6.66
C ARG A 422 -0.68 -26.50 5.76
N SER A 423 -1.34 -26.14 4.67
CA SER A 423 -0.79 -25.26 3.64
C SER A 423 -1.54 -23.94 3.53
N SER A 424 -0.85 -22.92 3.05
CA SER A 424 -1.36 -21.56 2.87
C SER A 424 -1.11 -20.99 1.48
N ASP A 425 -0.29 -21.65 0.65
CA ASP A 425 0.07 -21.14 -0.66
C ASP A 425 0.41 -22.23 -1.67
N LEU A 426 0.08 -21.97 -2.95
CA LEU A 426 0.48 -22.81 -4.08
C LEU A 426 1.75 -22.23 -4.69
N ILE A 427 2.86 -22.97 -4.59
CA ILE A 427 4.19 -22.52 -5.00
C ILE A 427 4.41 -22.83 -6.47
N PHE A 428 4.03 -24.04 -6.92
CA PHE A 428 4.17 -24.42 -8.31
C PHE A 428 3.20 -25.52 -8.72
N SER A 429 2.86 -25.57 -10.01
CA SER A 429 2.08 -26.68 -10.57
C SER A 429 2.52 -27.03 -11.99
N GLY A 430 2.37 -28.29 -12.37
CA GLY A 430 2.74 -28.75 -13.70
C GLY A 430 2.63 -30.25 -13.91
N GLU A 431 2.79 -30.68 -15.17
CA GLU A 431 2.81 -32.10 -15.52
C GLU A 431 4.18 -32.71 -15.29
N LEU A 432 4.22 -33.83 -14.58
CA LEU A 432 5.39 -34.69 -14.47
C LEU A 432 4.99 -36.15 -14.70
N THR A 433 5.97 -36.95 -15.11
CA THR A 433 5.82 -38.39 -15.20
C THR A 433 6.31 -39.02 -13.90
N LYS A 434 5.40 -39.62 -13.13
CA LYS A 434 5.71 -40.38 -11.92
C LYS A 434 6.08 -41.81 -12.28
N LEU A 435 7.17 -42.30 -11.69
CA LEU A 435 7.58 -43.69 -11.69
C LEU A 435 7.58 -44.19 -10.24
N SER A 436 6.81 -45.24 -9.96
CA SER A 436 6.70 -45.86 -8.63
C SER A 436 7.08 -47.34 -8.68
N GLN A 437 7.70 -47.87 -7.62
CA GLN A 437 7.89 -49.31 -7.44
C GLN A 437 6.56 -49.99 -7.04
N PRO A 438 6.36 -51.31 -7.26
CA PRO A 438 7.27 -52.32 -7.81
C PRO A 438 7.09 -52.61 -9.31
N GLN A 439 6.02 -52.12 -9.95
CA GLN A 439 5.87 -52.12 -11.41
C GLN A 439 6.17 -50.71 -11.90
N ALA A 440 7.24 -50.54 -12.67
CA ALA A 440 7.68 -49.28 -13.28
C ALA A 440 6.70 -48.73 -14.34
N LYS A 441 5.42 -48.62 -14.00
CA LYS A 441 4.40 -48.00 -14.83
C LYS A 441 4.60 -46.50 -14.76
N SER A 442 4.97 -45.94 -15.91
CA SER A 442 5.00 -44.52 -16.17
C SER A 442 3.59 -43.94 -16.04
N GLN A 443 3.42 -42.99 -15.11
CA GLN A 443 2.15 -42.35 -14.83
C GLN A 443 2.27 -40.84 -15.02
N GLN A 444 1.70 -40.30 -16.09
CA GLN A 444 1.59 -38.85 -16.25
C GLN A 444 0.58 -38.31 -15.24
N ARG A 445 0.99 -37.33 -14.44
CA ARG A 445 0.17 -36.69 -13.40
C ARG A 445 0.36 -35.18 -13.42
N MET A 446 -0.67 -34.45 -13.02
CA MET A 446 -0.56 -33.04 -12.64
C MET A 446 -0.14 -32.97 -11.19
N PHE A 447 0.95 -32.28 -10.90
CA PHE A 447 1.44 -32.03 -9.54
C PHE A 447 1.15 -30.59 -9.15
N PHE A 448 0.81 -30.40 -7.88
CA PHE A 448 0.54 -29.13 -7.22
C PHE A 448 1.36 -29.10 -5.93
N LEU A 449 2.42 -28.29 -5.92
CA LEU A 449 3.32 -28.12 -4.79
C LEU A 449 2.83 -26.95 -3.94
N PHE A 450 2.44 -27.27 -2.71
CA PHE A 450 2.10 -26.31 -1.68
C PHE A 450 3.21 -26.27 -0.63
N ASP A 451 3.18 -25.28 0.26
CA ASP A 451 3.95 -25.32 1.51
C ASP A 451 3.58 -26.57 2.32
N HIS A 452 4.58 -27.33 2.79
CA HIS A 452 4.49 -28.59 3.54
C HIS A 452 4.04 -29.83 2.76
N GLN A 453 3.38 -29.73 1.62
CA GLN A 453 2.84 -30.90 0.93
C GLN A 453 2.73 -30.73 -0.59
N MET A 454 2.78 -31.86 -1.31
CA MET A 454 2.57 -31.90 -2.76
C MET A 454 1.42 -32.85 -3.11
N VAL A 455 0.41 -32.35 -3.80
CA VAL A 455 -0.75 -33.14 -4.26
C VAL A 455 -0.58 -33.51 -5.73
N TYR A 456 -1.00 -34.70 -6.13
CA TYR A 456 -0.97 -35.11 -7.54
C TYR A 456 -2.29 -35.72 -8.03
N CYS A 457 -2.70 -35.31 -9.23
CA CYS A 457 -3.97 -35.63 -9.84
C CYS A 457 -3.79 -36.28 -11.22
N LYS A 458 -4.80 -37.04 -11.66
CA LYS A 458 -4.93 -37.57 -13.02
C LYS A 458 -5.93 -36.71 -13.80
N LYS A 459 -5.55 -36.23 -14.99
CA LYS A 459 -6.49 -35.57 -15.92
C LYS A 459 -7.49 -36.57 -16.48
N ASP A 460 -8.74 -36.16 -16.62
CA ASP A 460 -9.72 -36.94 -17.35
C ASP A 460 -9.34 -37.09 -18.83
N LEU A 461 -9.75 -38.21 -19.44
CA LEU A 461 -9.42 -38.52 -20.83
C LEU A 461 -10.19 -37.63 -21.82
N LEU A 462 -11.40 -37.22 -21.48
CA LEU A 462 -12.29 -36.45 -22.35
C LEU A 462 -12.35 -34.97 -21.93
N ARG A 463 -12.37 -34.70 -20.62
CA ARG A 463 -12.46 -33.35 -20.05
C ARG A 463 -11.13 -32.91 -19.43
N ARG A 464 -10.28 -32.24 -20.21
CA ARG A 464 -8.92 -31.85 -19.76
C ARG A 464 -8.88 -30.94 -18.53
N ASP A 465 -9.99 -30.26 -18.25
CA ASP A 465 -10.25 -29.41 -17.09
C ASP A 465 -10.62 -30.18 -15.82
N MET A 466 -11.07 -31.43 -15.94
CA MET A 466 -11.40 -32.28 -14.80
C MET A 466 -10.19 -33.06 -14.29
N LEU A 467 -9.99 -33.01 -12.98
CA LEU A 467 -8.86 -33.63 -12.28
C LEU A 467 -9.38 -34.59 -11.21
N TYR A 468 -8.82 -35.79 -11.19
CA TYR A 468 -9.08 -36.81 -10.17
C TYR A 468 -7.91 -36.88 -9.19
N TYR A 469 -8.18 -36.77 -7.90
CA TYR A 469 -7.17 -36.97 -6.87
C TYR A 469 -6.56 -38.38 -6.96
N LYS A 470 -5.24 -38.47 -6.75
CA LYS A 470 -4.49 -39.74 -6.75
C LYS A 470 -3.53 -39.91 -5.58
N GLY A 471 -3.30 -38.85 -4.80
CA GLY A 471 -2.47 -38.91 -3.61
C GLY A 471 -1.78 -37.59 -3.30
N ARG A 472 -1.09 -37.59 -2.17
CA ARG A 472 -0.27 -36.47 -1.68
C ARG A 472 1.04 -36.97 -1.08
N MET A 473 2.03 -36.10 -0.97
CA MET A 473 3.34 -36.35 -0.36
C MET A 473 3.60 -35.27 0.69
N ASP A 474 4.08 -35.67 1.86
CA ASP A 474 4.50 -34.75 2.91
C ASP A 474 5.92 -34.27 2.62
N MET A 475 6.08 -33.00 2.27
CA MET A 475 7.37 -32.44 1.86
C MET A 475 8.29 -32.19 3.06
N ASP A 476 7.77 -32.16 4.30
CA ASP A 476 8.57 -32.00 5.51
C ASP A 476 9.45 -33.22 5.80
N HIS A 477 9.09 -34.37 5.23
CA HIS A 477 9.81 -35.63 5.38
C HIS A 477 10.39 -36.14 4.06
N MET A 478 10.51 -35.28 3.05
CA MET A 478 11.03 -35.64 1.73
C MET A 478 12.30 -34.84 1.41
N GLU A 479 13.29 -35.55 0.88
CA GLU A 479 14.51 -34.98 0.35
C GLU A 479 14.46 -34.99 -1.18
N VAL A 480 14.78 -33.85 -1.80
CA VAL A 480 14.80 -33.69 -3.25
C VAL A 480 16.22 -33.88 -3.76
N ILE A 481 16.42 -34.87 -4.62
CA ILE A 481 17.71 -35.23 -5.20
C ILE A 481 17.65 -34.94 -6.70
N ASP A 482 18.55 -34.08 -7.18
CA ASP A 482 18.75 -33.83 -8.60
C ASP A 482 19.42 -35.06 -9.26
N MET A 483 18.80 -35.61 -10.31
CA MET A 483 19.28 -36.82 -10.98
C MET A 483 19.87 -36.50 -12.34
N GLU A 484 21.07 -37.00 -12.62
CA GLU A 484 21.68 -36.91 -13.95
C GLU A 484 20.96 -37.82 -14.96
N ASP A 485 21.01 -37.42 -16.24
CA ASP A 485 20.50 -38.24 -17.33
C ASP A 485 21.35 -39.50 -17.47
N GLY A 486 20.71 -40.66 -17.45
CA GLY A 486 21.45 -41.91 -17.42
C GLY A 486 20.60 -43.10 -17.03
N LYS A 487 21.25 -44.15 -16.53
CA LYS A 487 20.59 -45.35 -16.05
C LYS A 487 20.52 -45.32 -14.53
N GLU A 488 19.31 -45.26 -13.99
CA GLU A 488 19.09 -45.24 -12.55
C GLU A 488 19.25 -46.66 -11.98
N LYS A 489 20.15 -46.82 -11.02
CA LYS A 489 20.55 -48.13 -10.48
C LYS A 489 19.42 -48.81 -9.70
N ASP A 490 18.63 -48.03 -8.97
CA ASP A 490 17.55 -48.56 -8.10
C ASP A 490 16.32 -49.00 -8.89
N PHE A 491 16.13 -48.46 -10.10
CA PHE A 491 14.97 -48.75 -10.95
C PHE A 491 15.31 -49.55 -12.20
N ASN A 492 16.60 -49.70 -12.52
CA ASN A 492 17.12 -50.30 -13.76
C ASN A 492 16.51 -49.69 -15.04
N ILE A 493 16.15 -48.39 -14.99
CA ILE A 493 15.49 -47.65 -16.08
C ILE A 493 16.37 -46.49 -16.51
N SER A 494 16.37 -46.20 -17.82
CA SER A 494 16.99 -44.97 -18.31
C SER A 494 16.05 -43.80 -18.10
N VAL A 495 16.56 -42.77 -17.43
CA VAL A 495 15.83 -41.57 -17.05
C VAL A 495 16.45 -40.36 -17.72
N LYS A 496 15.60 -39.41 -18.11
CA LYS A 496 16.01 -38.10 -18.63
C LYS A 496 15.20 -37.01 -17.95
N ASN A 497 15.84 -35.88 -17.66
CA ASN A 497 15.26 -34.75 -16.95
C ASN A 497 14.55 -35.18 -15.65
N ALA A 498 15.19 -36.07 -14.88
CA ALA A 498 14.59 -36.66 -13.69
C ALA A 498 15.02 -35.94 -12.40
N LEU A 499 14.18 -36.07 -11.39
CA LEU A 499 14.46 -35.76 -9.99
C LEU A 499 13.86 -36.86 -9.11
N LYS A 500 14.46 -37.09 -7.95
CA LYS A 500 14.09 -38.16 -7.03
C LYS A 500 13.65 -37.55 -5.70
N LEU A 501 12.48 -37.96 -5.22
CA LEU A 501 11.99 -37.65 -3.88
C LEU A 501 12.20 -38.88 -3.02
N ARG A 502 13.05 -38.73 -1.99
CA ARG A 502 13.35 -39.79 -1.03
C ARG A 502 12.71 -39.45 0.30
N SER A 503 11.90 -40.37 0.83
CA SER A 503 11.39 -40.22 2.19
C SER A 503 12.53 -40.36 3.20
N LEU A 504 12.57 -39.48 4.20
CA LEU A 504 13.50 -39.58 5.33
C LEU A 504 12.98 -40.53 6.42
N ALA A 505 11.68 -40.82 6.42
CA ALA A 505 11.01 -41.64 7.42
C ALA A 505 10.75 -43.09 6.97
N SER A 506 10.82 -43.35 5.66
CA SER A 506 10.53 -44.65 5.07
C SER A 506 11.46 -44.93 3.89
N ASP A 507 11.51 -46.18 3.43
CA ASP A 507 12.24 -46.55 2.20
C ASP A 507 11.46 -46.20 0.91
N GLU A 508 10.48 -45.30 1.01
CA GLU A 508 9.67 -44.88 -0.12
C GLU A 508 10.45 -43.88 -1.00
N VAL A 509 10.49 -44.19 -2.29
CA VAL A 509 11.19 -43.39 -3.29
C VAL A 509 10.26 -43.12 -4.47
N HIS A 510 10.18 -41.85 -4.87
CA HIS A 510 9.45 -41.41 -6.05
C HIS A 510 10.38 -40.79 -7.07
N LEU A 511 10.34 -41.33 -8.28
CA LEU A 511 11.09 -40.79 -9.39
C LEU A 511 10.14 -39.98 -10.29
N LEU A 512 10.49 -38.72 -10.53
CA LEU A 512 9.69 -37.77 -11.28
C LEU A 512 10.48 -37.27 -12.49
N CYS A 513 9.93 -37.42 -13.70
CA CYS A 513 10.59 -37.00 -14.93
C CYS A 513 9.84 -35.84 -15.59
N ALA A 514 10.56 -34.77 -15.90
CA ALA A 514 10.06 -33.66 -16.69
C ALA A 514 10.21 -33.91 -18.20
N LYS A 515 9.42 -33.23 -19.03
CA LYS A 515 9.52 -33.37 -20.50
C LYS A 515 10.74 -32.64 -21.05
N LYS A 516 11.13 -31.54 -20.41
CA LYS A 516 12.20 -30.65 -20.86
C LYS A 516 13.15 -30.31 -19.69
N PRO A 517 14.44 -30.05 -19.96
CA PRO A 517 15.40 -29.69 -18.91
C PRO A 517 15.02 -28.39 -18.20
N GLU A 518 14.47 -27.39 -18.91
CA GLU A 518 14.03 -26.13 -18.28
C GLU A 518 12.88 -26.37 -17.30
N GLN A 519 12.02 -27.34 -17.58
CA GLN A 519 10.93 -27.72 -16.70
C GLN A 519 11.46 -28.41 -15.43
N LYS A 520 12.46 -29.30 -15.55
CA LYS A 520 13.15 -29.89 -14.40
C LYS A 520 13.76 -28.80 -13.50
N GLN A 521 14.46 -27.85 -14.10
CA GLN A 521 15.08 -26.75 -13.35
C GLN A 521 14.05 -25.88 -12.62
N ARG A 522 12.88 -25.61 -13.24
CA ARG A 522 11.78 -24.91 -12.56
C ARG A 522 11.24 -25.69 -11.36
N TRP A 523 11.10 -27.01 -11.47
CA TRP A 523 10.68 -27.86 -10.34
C TRP A 523 11.71 -27.87 -9.20
N LEU A 524 13.00 -28.01 -9.50
CA LEU A 524 14.06 -27.97 -8.49
C LEU A 524 14.07 -26.63 -7.74
N ARG A 525 13.93 -25.51 -8.45
CA ARG A 525 13.77 -24.18 -7.83
C ARG A 525 12.51 -24.12 -6.97
N ALA A 526 11.38 -24.60 -7.47
CA ALA A 526 10.13 -24.59 -6.71
C ALA A 526 10.24 -25.40 -5.39
N PHE A 527 10.92 -26.54 -5.38
CA PHE A 527 11.18 -27.28 -4.14
C PHE A 527 12.11 -26.53 -3.17
N ALA A 528 13.14 -25.86 -3.69
CA ALA A 528 14.01 -25.02 -2.85
C ALA A 528 13.26 -23.80 -2.29
N ASP A 529 12.39 -23.19 -3.09
CA ASP A 529 11.53 -22.07 -2.68
C ASP A 529 10.57 -22.50 -1.57
N GLU A 530 9.99 -23.70 -1.71
CA GLU A 530 9.09 -24.31 -0.72
C GLU A 530 9.78 -24.55 0.62
N ARG A 531 10.99 -25.13 0.64
CA ARG A 531 11.75 -25.31 1.88
C ARG A 531 12.16 -23.98 2.53
N ARG A 532 12.54 -22.97 1.73
CA ARG A 532 12.83 -21.62 2.25
C ARG A 532 11.59 -20.97 2.85
N GLN A 533 10.44 -21.13 2.20
CA GLN A 533 9.17 -20.59 2.68
C GLN A 533 8.74 -21.22 4.00
N VAL A 534 8.77 -22.56 4.11
CA VAL A 534 8.42 -23.28 5.35
C VAL A 534 9.33 -22.87 6.51
N GLN A 535 10.64 -22.78 6.27
CA GLN A 535 11.59 -22.32 7.29
C GLN A 535 11.27 -20.89 7.76
N HIS A 536 10.98 -20.00 6.82
CA HIS A 536 10.66 -18.61 7.11
C HIS A 536 9.34 -18.45 7.88
N ASP A 537 8.30 -19.20 7.51
CA ASP A 537 7.01 -19.18 8.19
C ASP A 537 7.15 -19.67 9.64
N ARG A 538 8.01 -20.67 9.87
CA ARG A 538 8.32 -21.17 11.21
C ARG A 538 9.05 -20.14 12.07
N GLU A 539 10.00 -19.41 11.50
CA GLU A 539 10.76 -18.36 12.20
C GLU A 539 9.89 -17.14 12.53
N THR A 540 8.99 -16.77 11.63
CA THR A 540 8.08 -15.63 11.82
C THR A 540 6.82 -15.97 12.60
N GLY A 541 6.58 -17.25 12.88
CA GLY A 541 5.32 -17.72 13.48
C GLY A 541 4.10 -17.48 12.60
N PHE A 542 4.30 -17.37 11.28
CA PHE A 542 3.21 -17.15 10.34
C PHE A 542 2.25 -18.34 10.38
N SER A 543 0.99 -18.06 10.68
CA SER A 543 -0.08 -19.05 10.59
C SER A 543 -1.37 -18.38 10.12
N LEU A 544 -2.10 -19.10 9.26
CA LEU A 544 -3.48 -18.74 8.93
C LEU A 544 -4.38 -19.08 10.11
N THR A 545 -5.27 -18.16 10.47
CA THR A 545 -6.22 -18.43 11.55
C THR A 545 -7.20 -19.53 11.14
N GLU A 546 -7.58 -20.37 12.10
CA GLU A 546 -8.58 -21.43 11.88
C GLU A 546 -9.92 -20.88 11.36
N VAL A 547 -10.27 -19.65 11.73
CA VAL A 547 -11.47 -18.97 11.25
C VAL A 547 -11.38 -18.69 9.75
N GLN A 548 -10.24 -18.18 9.27
CA GLN A 548 -10.03 -17.89 7.85
C GLN A 548 -10.08 -19.17 7.01
N LYS A 549 -9.40 -20.24 7.44
CA LYS A 549 -9.40 -21.54 6.78
C LYS A 549 -10.82 -22.09 6.64
N LYS A 550 -11.57 -22.15 7.75
CA LYS A 550 -12.95 -22.65 7.77
C LYS A 550 -13.89 -21.80 6.91
N GLN A 551 -13.69 -20.48 6.89
CA GLN A 551 -14.51 -19.58 6.08
C GLN A 551 -14.29 -19.81 4.59
N ALA A 552 -13.05 -19.94 4.13
CA ALA A 552 -12.72 -20.22 2.73
C ALA A 552 -13.32 -21.55 2.25
N MET A 553 -13.17 -22.62 3.05
CA MET A 553 -13.78 -23.92 2.74
C MET A 553 -15.31 -23.85 2.65
N ARG A 554 -15.96 -23.14 3.58
CA ARG A 554 -17.42 -22.92 3.51
C ARG A 554 -17.84 -22.14 2.27
N ASN A 555 -17.06 -21.15 1.86
CA ASN A 555 -17.35 -20.35 0.66
C ASN A 555 -17.25 -21.22 -0.60
N ALA A 556 -16.24 -22.09 -0.68
CA ALA A 556 -16.06 -23.03 -1.78
C ALA A 556 -17.23 -24.03 -1.87
N CYS A 557 -17.63 -24.67 -0.76
CA CYS A 557 -18.73 -25.64 -0.76
C CYS A 557 -20.09 -25.05 -1.16
N LYS A 558 -20.34 -23.76 -0.87
CA LYS A 558 -21.58 -23.07 -1.27
C LYS A 558 -21.68 -22.81 -2.78
N SER A 559 -20.56 -22.85 -3.50
CA SER A 559 -20.51 -22.62 -4.96
C SER A 559 -21.04 -23.81 -5.79
N HIS A 560 -21.41 -24.93 -5.16
CA HIS A 560 -22.16 -26.02 -5.78
C HIS A 560 -23.65 -26.04 -5.40
N PRO A 561 -24.50 -25.17 -5.98
CA PRO A 561 -25.92 -25.48 -6.11
C PRO A 561 -26.19 -26.11 -7.48
N ALA A 562 -26.94 -27.22 -7.46
CA ALA A 562 -27.66 -27.71 -8.63
C ALA A 562 -28.56 -26.59 -9.19
N GLY A 563 -28.30 -26.16 -10.41
CA GLY A 563 -29.09 -25.15 -11.12
C GLY A 563 -28.24 -24.01 -11.64
N LYS A 564 -28.25 -23.86 -12.97
CA LYS A 564 -27.52 -22.85 -13.77
C LYS A 564 -27.28 -21.53 -13.02
N PRO A 565 -26.04 -21.00 -13.00
CA PRO A 565 -25.80 -19.68 -12.43
C PRO A 565 -26.45 -18.62 -13.32
N LYS A 566 -27.38 -17.84 -12.76
CA LYS A 566 -27.57 -16.47 -13.23
C LYS A 566 -26.27 -15.73 -12.91
N VAL A 567 -25.63 -15.24 -13.95
CA VAL A 567 -24.45 -14.38 -13.88
C VAL A 567 -24.75 -13.22 -12.93
N LEU A 568 -24.19 -13.27 -11.73
CA LEU A 568 -24.07 -12.15 -10.83
C LEU A 568 -22.60 -11.76 -10.85
N THR A 569 -22.29 -10.83 -11.76
CA THR A 569 -21.06 -10.05 -11.81
C THR A 569 -20.80 -9.48 -10.42
N ARG A 570 -19.76 -9.99 -9.74
CA ARG A 570 -19.25 -9.42 -8.49
C ARG A 570 -18.27 -8.29 -8.86
N PRO A 571 -18.58 -7.02 -8.56
CA PRO A 571 -17.78 -5.89 -9.01
C PRO A 571 -16.68 -5.62 -7.98
N TYR A 572 -15.50 -6.21 -8.20
CA TYR A 572 -14.29 -5.79 -7.47
C TYR A 572 -13.37 -4.94 -8.35
N TYR A 573 -13.42 -5.13 -9.67
CA TYR A 573 -12.68 -4.31 -10.64
C TYR A 573 -13.46 -3.09 -11.17
N ASP A 574 -14.78 -3.06 -11.03
CA ASP A 574 -15.63 -2.03 -11.65
C ASP A 574 -15.77 -0.75 -10.79
N PHE A 575 -15.31 -0.78 -9.53
CA PHE A 575 -15.44 0.37 -8.62
C PHE A 575 -14.26 1.34 -8.70
N LEU A 576 -13.06 0.87 -9.07
CA LEU A 576 -11.92 1.75 -9.34
C LEU A 576 -12.03 2.45 -10.71
N LEU A 577 -12.87 1.92 -11.62
CA LEU A 577 -12.98 2.37 -13.02
C LEU A 577 -14.24 3.18 -13.33
N ARG A 578 -15.04 3.58 -12.34
CA ARG A 578 -16.28 4.34 -12.59
C ARG A 578 -16.40 5.63 -11.79
N GLN A 579 -15.41 6.49 -11.89
CA GLN A 579 -15.65 7.93 -11.88
C GLN A 579 -15.70 8.41 -13.33
N LYS A 580 -16.92 8.64 -13.85
CA LYS A 580 -17.10 9.23 -15.18
C LYS A 580 -16.48 10.63 -15.19
N HIS A 581 -15.57 10.87 -16.13
CA HIS A 581 -15.07 12.20 -16.48
C HIS A 581 -16.23 13.17 -16.76
N PRO A 582 -16.17 14.43 -16.29
CA PRO A 582 -16.98 15.49 -16.85
C PRO A 582 -16.47 15.78 -18.28
N SER A 583 -17.20 15.33 -19.28
CA SER A 583 -17.01 15.77 -20.67
C SER A 583 -17.47 17.23 -20.79
N LEU A 584 -16.52 18.14 -21.04
CA LEU A 584 -16.82 19.53 -21.41
C LEU A 584 -17.47 19.59 -22.81
N PRO A 585 -18.49 20.45 -23.04
CA PRO A 585 -19.12 20.59 -24.36
C PRO A 585 -18.18 21.25 -25.37
N THR A 586 -18.02 20.62 -26.53
CA THR A 586 -17.33 21.20 -27.70
C THR A 586 -18.22 22.26 -28.36
N ALA A 587 -18.06 23.53 -27.99
CA ALA A 587 -18.53 24.65 -28.79
C ALA A 587 -17.81 25.94 -28.41
N LEU A 588 -16.94 26.45 -29.30
CA LEU A 588 -16.74 27.86 -29.71
C LEU A 588 -15.48 28.00 -30.61
N PRO A 589 -15.33 29.06 -31.43
CA PRO A 589 -15.15 28.95 -32.88
C PRO A 589 -13.72 29.18 -33.40
N GLN A 590 -13.55 28.81 -34.67
CA GLN A 590 -12.37 28.93 -35.53
C GLN A 590 -11.56 30.23 -35.34
N GLN A 591 -10.25 30.07 -35.11
CA GLN A 591 -9.24 31.00 -35.58
C GLN A 591 -8.25 30.27 -36.49
N GLN A 592 -8.20 30.73 -37.74
CA GLN A 592 -7.21 30.37 -38.74
C GLN A 592 -5.82 30.84 -38.28
N VAL A 593 -4.76 30.08 -38.58
CA VAL A 593 -3.53 30.58 -39.22
C VAL A 593 -2.53 29.42 -39.46
N PHE A 594 -2.24 29.25 -40.76
CA PHE A 594 -1.05 28.74 -41.45
C PHE A 594 -0.48 27.33 -41.20
N MET A 595 -0.66 26.49 -42.22
CA MET A 595 0.05 25.24 -42.45
C MET A 595 1.49 25.46 -42.91
N LEU A 596 2.43 24.71 -42.34
CA LEU A 596 3.71 24.36 -42.94
C LEU A 596 3.89 22.84 -42.89
N ALA A 597 4.44 22.29 -43.97
CA ALA A 597 4.30 20.91 -44.42
C ALA A 597 4.96 19.82 -43.54
N GLU A 598 4.25 18.69 -43.41
CA GLU A 598 4.75 17.42 -42.85
C GLU A 598 5.74 16.71 -43.79
N PRO A 599 6.76 16.02 -43.27
CA PRO A 599 7.38 14.87 -43.93
C PRO A 599 6.77 13.56 -43.45
N LYS A 600 6.21 12.81 -44.40
CA LYS A 600 5.64 11.45 -44.26
C LYS A 600 6.62 10.46 -43.61
N ARG A 601 6.19 9.77 -42.54
CA ARG A 601 6.79 8.50 -42.07
C ARG A 601 5.87 7.31 -42.34
N LYS A 602 6.50 6.22 -42.76
CA LYS A 602 5.93 5.01 -43.37
C LYS A 602 5.22 4.12 -42.35
N THR A 603 4.07 3.57 -42.72
CA THR A 603 3.33 2.53 -42.01
C THR A 603 4.04 1.19 -42.11
N SER A 604 4.43 0.59 -40.98
CA SER A 604 4.91 -0.80 -40.90
C SER A 604 3.73 -1.74 -40.66
N THR A 605 3.52 -2.67 -41.59
CA THR A 605 2.53 -3.75 -41.53
C THR A 605 3.11 -4.96 -40.81
N PHE A 606 2.65 -5.28 -39.59
CA PHE A 606 3.09 -6.50 -38.89
C PHE A 606 1.97 -7.33 -38.21
N TRP A 607 0.71 -6.86 -38.12
CA TRP A 607 -0.33 -7.56 -37.34
C TRP A 607 -1.59 -8.02 -38.08
N HIS A 608 -1.48 -8.50 -39.32
CA HIS A 608 -2.56 -9.28 -39.94
C HIS A 608 -2.02 -10.60 -40.50
N ASN A 609 -2.15 -11.69 -39.73
CA ASN A 609 -2.44 -13.07 -40.16
C ASN A 609 -1.93 -14.11 -39.15
N ILE A 610 -2.72 -14.47 -38.13
CA ILE A 610 -2.82 -15.87 -37.67
C ILE A 610 -4.27 -16.13 -37.26
N GLY A 611 -5.07 -16.52 -38.24
CA GLY A 611 -6.46 -16.88 -38.04
C GLY A 611 -6.99 -17.56 -39.29
N ARG A 612 -6.51 -18.77 -39.58
CA ARG A 612 -7.21 -19.85 -40.31
C ARG A 612 -6.23 -20.96 -40.72
N LEU A 613 -6.81 -22.18 -40.79
CA LEU A 613 -6.33 -23.39 -41.47
C LEU A 613 -5.59 -24.44 -40.62
N THR A 614 -6.41 -25.25 -39.93
CA THR A 614 -6.32 -26.72 -40.06
C THR A 614 -6.39 -27.16 -41.53
N PRO A 615 -5.78 -28.30 -41.89
CA PRO A 615 -6.63 -29.39 -42.37
C PRO A 615 -6.23 -30.79 -41.90
N PHE A 616 -7.25 -31.66 -41.83
CA PHE A 616 -7.21 -33.10 -41.62
C PHE A 616 -6.65 -33.90 -42.82
N LYS A 617 -6.22 -35.13 -42.50
CA LYS A 617 -5.98 -36.38 -43.28
C LYS A 617 -4.51 -36.81 -43.22
N LYS A 618 -4.14 -38.05 -42.90
CA LYS A 618 -4.87 -39.34 -42.86
C LYS A 618 -4.21 -40.24 -41.81
#